data_AF-A0A935MRL3-F1
#
_entry.id   AF-A0A935MRL3-F1
#
_cell.length_a   1.000
_cell.length_b   1.000
_cell.length_c   1.000
_cell.angle_alpha   90.00
_cell.angle_beta   90.00
_cell.angle_gamma   90.00
#
_symmetry.space_group_name_H-M   'P 1'
#
loop_
_entity.id
_entity.type
_entity.pdbx_description
1 polymer ?
#
loop_
_entity_poly.entity_id
_entity_poly.type
_entity_poly.pdbx_seq_one_letter_code
_entity_poly.pdbx_strand_id
1 'polypeptide(L)' 'MNGISTAIAQSASNWQSDLLVVGTSSQEETKCFFLSSVAGELISKVNCSVMLIRIN' A
#
# COMPACT_ATOMS: atom_id res chain seq x y z
N MET A 1 -14.06 10.96 6.00
CA MET A 1 -14.11 9.48 5.98
C MET A 1 -12.70 8.99 5.74
N ASN A 2 -12.12 8.18 6.62
CA ASN A 2 -10.77 7.64 6.43
C ASN A 2 -10.85 6.51 5.40
N GLY A 3 -10.07 6.58 4.32
CA GLY A 3 -9.98 5.52 3.32
C GLY A 3 -9.22 4.30 3.84
N ILE A 4 -9.33 3.17 3.13
CA ILE A 4 -8.67 1.88 3.48
C ILE A 4 -7.17 2.07 3.74
N SER A 5 -6.49 2.85 2.90
CA SER A 5 -5.07 3.17 3.02
C SER A 5 -4.72 3.88 4.34
N THR A 6 -5.58 4.77 4.83
CA THR A 6 -5.38 5.47 6.11
C THR A 6 -5.50 4.52 7.29
N ALA A 7 -6.47 3.60 7.27
CA ALA A 7 -6.64 2.60 8.33
C ALA A 7 -5.45 1.63 8.40
N ILE A 8 -4.93 1.21 7.25
CA ILE A 8 -3.74 0.36 7.17
C ILE A 8 -2.51 1.12 7.68
N ALA A 9 -2.28 2.37 7.23
CA ALA A 9 -1.14 3.18 7.67
C ALA A 9 -1.15 3.42 9.19
N GLN A 10 -2.32 3.71 9.76
CA GLN A 10 -2.47 3.85 11.22
C GLN A 10 -2.16 2.54 11.95
N SER A 11 -2.60 1.40 11.40
CA SER A 11 -2.30 0.09 11.98
C SER A 11 -0.79 -0.22 11.95
N ALA A 12 -0.12 0.02 10.83
CA ALA A 12 1.33 -0.15 10.70
C ALA A 12 2.11 0.76 11.68
N SER A 13 1.65 2.01 11.87
CA SER A 13 2.23 2.91 12.86
C SER A 13 2.01 2.44 14.30
N ASN A 14 0.78 2.02 14.64
CA ASN A 14 0.43 1.57 15.99
C ASN A 14 1.16 0.28 16.38
N TRP A 15 1.41 -0.60 15.42
CA TRP A 15 2.17 -1.83 15.63
C TRP A 15 3.68 -1.63 15.54
N GLN A 16 4.14 -0.43 15.19
CA GLN A 16 5.55 -0.12 14.97
C GLN A 16 6.18 -1.10 13.97
N SER A 17 5.45 -1.40 12.89
CA SER A 17 5.89 -2.37 11.89
C SER A 17 7.13 -1.88 11.15
N ASP A 18 8.12 -2.75 10.97
CA ASP A 18 9.29 -2.46 10.13
C ASP A 18 9.03 -2.73 8.63
N LEU A 19 8.04 -3.58 8.34
CA LEU A 19 7.67 -4.00 6.99
C LEU A 19 6.14 -4.13 6.82
N LEU A 20 5.61 -3.51 5.76
CA LEU A 20 4.24 -3.67 5.28
C LEU A 20 4.25 -4.45 3.95
N VAL A 21 3.61 -5.62 3.94
CA VAL A 21 3.47 -6.44 2.73
C VAL A 21 2.09 -6.21 2.13
N VAL A 22 2.03 -5.81 0.86
CA VAL A 22 0.79 -5.48 0.17
C VAL A 22 0.71 -6.23 -1.14
N GLY A 23 -0.39 -6.94 -1.33
CA GLY A 23 -0.69 -7.58 -2.60
C GLY A 23 -1.09 -6.56 -3.67
N THR A 24 -0.66 -6.80 -4.90
CA THR A 24 -0.98 -6.00 -6.08
C THR A 24 -1.46 -6.91 -7.20
N SER A 25 -2.62 -6.61 -7.77
CA SER A 25 -3.10 -7.24 -9.00
C SER A 25 -2.54 -6.47 -10.20
N SER A 26 -1.95 -7.13 -11.19
CA SER A 26 -1.87 -6.53 -12.52
C SER A 26 -3.28 -6.29 -13.01
N GLN A 27 -3.60 -5.06 -13.35
CA GLN A 27 -4.27 -4.88 -14.63
C GLN A 27 -3.14 -4.55 -15.60
N GLU A 28 -2.95 -5.42 -16.60
CA GLU A 28 -2.00 -5.13 -17.66
C GLU A 28 -2.34 -3.76 -18.30
N GLU A 29 -1.30 -3.06 -18.79
CA GLU A 29 -1.36 -1.93 -19.73
C GLU A 29 -1.41 -0.47 -19.23
N THR A 30 -1.74 -0.12 -17.98
CA THR A 30 -1.65 1.30 -17.55
C THR A 30 -0.53 1.56 -16.54
N LYS A 31 0.68 1.78 -17.07
CA LYS A 31 1.93 2.09 -16.34
C LYS A 31 1.91 3.30 -15.38
N CYS A 32 0.82 4.06 -15.28
CA CYS A 32 0.75 5.29 -14.46
C CYS A 32 -0.24 5.28 -13.28
N PHE A 33 -1.07 4.24 -13.08
CA PHE A 33 -2.17 4.30 -12.11
C PHE A 33 -1.86 3.78 -10.69
N PHE A 34 -0.59 3.46 -10.38
CA PHE A 34 -0.25 2.97 -9.03
C PHE A 34 -0.68 3.94 -7.93
N LEU A 35 -0.56 5.26 -8.13
CA LEU A 35 -0.97 6.26 -7.12
C LEU A 35 -2.47 6.24 -6.76
N SER A 36 -3.33 5.71 -7.63
CA SER A 36 -4.79 5.63 -7.36
C SER A 36 -5.23 4.33 -6.66
N SER A 37 -4.29 3.43 -6.40
CA SER A 37 -4.55 2.16 -5.74
C SER A 37 -4.24 2.24 -4.25
N VAL A 38 -4.85 1.37 -3.43
CA VAL A 38 -4.51 1.26 -2.00
C VAL A 38 -3.01 1.02 -1.81
N ALA A 39 -2.41 0.14 -2.62
CA ALA A 39 -0.98 -0.14 -2.56
C ALA A 39 -0.12 1.10 -2.86
N GLY A 40 -0.47 1.90 -3.88
CA GLY A 40 0.31 3.10 -4.18
C GLY A 40 0.03 4.27 -3.25
N GLU A 41 -1.19 4.41 -2.72
CA GLU A 41 -1.45 5.36 -1.64
C GLU A 41 -0.65 5.03 -0.37
N LEU A 42 -0.42 3.75 -0.09
CA LEU A 42 0.36 3.34 1.10
C LEU A 42 1.82 3.75 1.01
N ILE A 43 2.41 3.78 -0.20
CA ILE A 43 3.81 4.20 -0.41
C ILE A 43 4.07 5.60 0.16
N SER A 44 3.09 6.51 0.11
CA SER A 44 3.23 7.88 0.63
C SER A 44 2.72 8.09 2.05
N LYS A 45 2.07 7.09 2.65
CA LYS A 45 1.38 7.21 3.95
C LYS A 45 2.08 6.47 5.10
N VAL A 46 3.04 5.60 4.83
CA VAL A 46 3.71 4.79 5.86
C VAL A 46 5.17 5.18 6.04
N ASN A 47 5.67 5.01 7.26
CA ASN A 47 7.07 5.28 7.63
C ASN A 47 7.94 4.01 7.68
N CYS A 48 7.44 2.89 7.17
CA CYS A 48 8.13 1.60 7.18
C CYS A 48 8.40 1.11 5.76
N SER A 49 9.22 0.06 5.63
CA SER A 49 9.46 -0.56 4.33
C SER A 49 8.17 -1.12 3.74
N VAL A 50 7.98 -1.00 2.43
CA VAL A 50 6.82 -1.56 1.73
C VAL A 50 7.28 -2.61 0.72
N MET A 51 6.72 -3.81 0.81
CA MET A 51 6.94 -4.89 -0.16
C MET A 51 5.66 -5.13 -0.95
N LEU A 52 5.71 -4.86 -2.25
CA LEU A 52 4.62 -5.13 -3.17
C LEU A 52 4.75 -6.55 -3.73
N ILE A 53 3.75 -7.38 -3.47
CA ILE A 53 3.68 -8.74 -3.97
C ILE A 53 2.75 -8.77 -5.17
N ARG A 54 3.21 -9.32 -6.29
CA ARG A 54 2.35 -9.62 -7.43
C ARG A 54 1.52 -10.86 -7.08
N ILE A 55 0.20 -10.70 -6.98
CA ILE A 55 -0.72 -11.83 -6.78
C ILE A 55 -1.33 -12.14 -8.14
N ASN A 56 -0.60 -12.92 -8.94
CA ASN A 56 -1.04 -13.49 -10.20
C ASN A 56 -0.38 -14.85 -10.41
#